data_AF-A0A1G0LA85-F1
#
_entry.id   AF-A0A1G0LA85-F1
#
_cell.length_a   1.000
_cell.length_b   1.000
_cell.length_c   1.000
_cell.angle_alpha   90.00
_cell.angle_beta   90.00
_cell.angle_gamma   90.00
#
_symmetry.space_group_name_H-M   'P 1'
#
loop_
_entity.id
_entity.type
_entity.pdbx_description
1 polymer ?
#
loop_
_entity_poly.entity_id
_entity_poly.type
_entity_poly.pdbx_seq_one_letter_code
_entity_poly.pdbx_strand_id
1 'polypeptide(L)' 'MPVTTVRRIAVVDNDLCDECGLCMPLCPPVAIHMTRKGLVVDRDTCTGCVKCVAPCPVGALAMVDA' A
#
# COMPACT_ATOMS: atom_id res chain seq x y z
N MET A 1 -19.90 -0.98 -18.99
CA MET A 1 -19.13 0.28 -18.91
C MET A 1 -17.70 -0.11 -18.53
N PRO A 2 -16.73 -0.16 -19.47
CA PRO A 2 -15.36 -0.56 -19.17
C PRO A 2 -14.64 0.64 -18.59
N VAL A 3 -14.44 0.64 -17.27
CA VAL A 3 -13.72 1.70 -16.57
C VAL A 3 -12.22 1.45 -16.78
N THR A 4 -11.69 1.89 -17.91
CA THR A 4 -10.24 1.93 -18.17
C THR A 4 -9.64 3.09 -17.38
N THR A 5 -9.60 2.95 -16.05
CA THR A 5 -9.03 3.95 -15.14
C THR A 5 -7.71 3.44 -14.63
N VAL A 6 -6.62 3.96 -15.21
CA VAL A 6 -5.25 3.78 -14.71
C VAL A 6 -5.26 4.20 -13.23
N ARG A 7 -5.10 3.24 -12.32
CA ARG A 7 -5.18 3.49 -10.87
C ARG A 7 -3.78 3.42 -10.29
N ARG A 8 -3.33 4.53 -9.68
CA ARG A 8 -2.11 4.53 -8.87
C ARG A 8 -2.37 3.80 -7.57
N ILE A 9 -1.72 2.66 -7.40
CA ILE A 9 -1.82 1.81 -6.20
C ILE A 9 -0.51 1.87 -5.41
N ALA A 10 -0.63 1.74 -4.09
CA ALA A 10 0.54 1.56 -3.24
C ALA A 10 1.01 0.10 -3.31
N VAL A 11 2.32 -0.10 -3.32
CA VAL A 11 2.99 -1.41 -3.25
C VAL A 11 3.97 -1.35 -2.11
N VAL A 12 4.08 -2.46 -1.37
CA VAL A 12 5.06 -2.60 -0.30
C VAL A 12 6.23 -3.43 -0.82
N ASP A 13 7.43 -2.90 -0.63
CA ASP A 13 8.68 -3.59 -0.80
C ASP A 13 9.01 -4.36 0.48
N ASN A 14 8.94 -5.69 0.43
CA ASN A 14 9.17 -6.55 1.59
C ASN A 14 10.65 -6.71 1.94
N ASP A 15 11.56 -6.32 1.04
CA ASP A 15 13.00 -6.30 1.34
C ASP A 15 13.37 -5.09 2.21
N LEU A 16 12.58 -4.00 2.13
CA LEU A 16 12.74 -2.79 2.94
C LEU A 16 11.77 -2.71 4.13
N CYS A 17 10.66 -3.45 4.10
CA CYS A 17 9.63 -3.34 5.12
C CYS A 17 10.00 -4.09 6.40
N ASP A 18 10.20 -3.37 7.51
CA ASP A 18 10.38 -3.97 8.85
C ASP A 18 9.06 -4.45 9.51
N GLU A 19 7.98 -4.60 8.74
CA GLU A 19 6.68 -5.06 9.23
C GLU A 19 6.11 -4.28 10.43
N CYS A 20 6.53 -3.03 10.59
CA CYS A 20 6.18 -2.17 11.74
C CYS A 20 4.67 -1.90 11.92
N GLY A 21 3.86 -2.14 10.88
CA GLY A 21 2.40 -2.02 10.93
C GLY A 21 1.86 -0.58 10.99
N LEU A 22 2.71 0.45 11.00
CA LEU A 22 2.30 1.86 11.08
C LEU A 22 1.36 2.29 9.95
N CYS A 23 1.56 1.77 8.74
CA CYS A 23 0.72 2.12 7.59
C CYS A 23 -0.71 1.54 7.66
N MET A 24 -0.94 0.50 8.43
CA MET A 24 -2.22 -0.23 8.53
C MET A 24 -3.36 0.67 9.07
N PRO A 25 -3.24 1.33 10.24
CA PRO A 25 -4.27 2.25 10.74
C PRO A 25 -4.38 3.54 9.92
N LEU A 26 -3.35 3.88 9.15
CA LEU A 26 -3.31 5.04 8.26
C LEU A 26 -4.08 4.82 6.95
N CYS A 27 -4.45 3.58 6.64
CA CYS A 27 -5.18 3.24 5.44
C CYS A 27 -6.70 3.30 5.71
N PRO A 28 -7.42 4.35 5.28
CA PRO A 28 -8.86 4.45 5.49
C PRO A 28 -9.67 3.28 4.91
N PRO A 29 -9.38 2.75 3.71
CA PRO A 29 -10.09 1.57 3.20
C PRO A 29 -9.52 0.25 3.74
N VAL A 30 -8.50 0.29 4.61
CA VAL A 30 -7.85 -0.90 5.17
C VAL A 30 -7.36 -1.86 4.06
N ALA A 31 -6.77 -1.29 3.00
CA ALA A 31 -6.24 -2.03 1.87
C ALA A 31 -4.91 -2.75 2.16
N ILE A 32 -4.35 -2.63 3.37
CA ILE A 32 -3.03 -3.17 3.70
C ILE A 32 -3.21 -4.38 4.62
N HIS A 33 -2.69 -5.52 4.20
CA HIS A 33 -2.80 -6.79 4.91
C HIS A 33 -1.42 -7.34 5.24
N MET A 34 -1.28 -7.88 6.45
CA MET A 34 -0.04 -8.53 6.88
C MET A 34 -0.09 -10.00 6.50
N THR A 35 0.95 -10.48 5.80
CA THR A 35 1.08 -11.87 5.35
C THR A 35 2.37 -12.48 5.91
N ARG A 36 2.61 -13.77 5.69
CA ARG A 36 3.85 -14.43 6.12
C ARG A 36 5.11 -13.94 5.39
N LYS A 37 4.94 -13.20 4.30
CA LYS A 37 6.04 -12.61 3.51
C LYS A 37 6.17 -11.11 3.73
N GLY A 38 5.50 -10.57 4.75
CA GLY A 38 5.39 -9.15 5.06
C GLY A 38 4.08 -8.52 4.59
N LEU A 39 4.07 -7.19 4.45
CA LEU A 39 2.86 -6.44 4.16
C LEU A 39 2.54 -6.47 2.66
N VAL A 40 1.25 -6.61 2.35
CA VAL A 40 0.71 -6.67 1.00
C VAL A 40 -0.42 -5.66 0.90
N VAL A 41 -0.49 -4.95 -0.23
CA VAL A 41 -1.56 -3.99 -0.52
C VAL A 41 -2.54 -4.60 -1.50
N ASP A 42 -3.81 -4.56 -1.14
CA ASP A 42 -4.95 -4.92 -1.99
C ASP A 42 -5.24 -3.77 -2.97
N ARG A 43 -5.06 -4.03 -4.26
CA ARG A 43 -5.23 -3.05 -5.34
C ARG A 43 -6.69 -2.67 -5.61
N ASP A 44 -7.63 -3.55 -5.27
CA ASP A 44 -9.06 -3.33 -5.50
C ASP A 44 -9.61 -2.37 -4.43
N THR A 45 -9.09 -2.50 -3.22
CA THR A 45 -9.42 -1.69 -2.04
C THR A 45 -8.59 -0.40 -1.97
N CYS A 46 -7.38 -0.39 -2.56
CA CYS A 46 -6.52 0.78 -2.58
C CYS A 46 -7.13 1.91 -3.43
N THR A 47 -7.29 3.08 -2.81
CA THR A 47 -7.80 4.28 -3.47
C THR A 47 -6.71 5.20 -4.01
N GLY A 48 -5.44 4.85 -3.80
CA GLY A 48 -4.30 5.68 -4.22
C GLY A 48 -4.08 6.95 -3.38
N CYS A 49 -4.55 6.97 -2.13
CA CYS A 49 -4.49 8.16 -1.27
C CYS A 49 -3.10 8.55 -0.75
N VAL A 50 -2.07 7.71 -0.93
CA VAL A 50 -0.64 7.97 -0.58
C VAL A 50 -0.35 8.20 0.91
N LYS A 51 -1.35 8.11 1.80
CA LYS A 51 -1.19 8.37 3.24
C LYS A 51 -0.24 7.40 3.95
N CYS A 52 -0.05 6.21 3.40
CA CYS A 52 0.85 5.20 3.95
C CYS A 52 2.34 5.49 3.68
N VAL A 53 2.66 6.24 2.62
CA VAL A 53 4.06 6.50 2.20
C VAL A 53 4.76 7.49 3.14
N ALA A 54 4.13 8.62 3.44
CA ALA A 54 4.69 9.67 4.28
C ALA A 54 5.15 9.23 5.69
N PRO A 55 4.39 8.40 6.43
CA PRO A 55 4.79 7.94 7.77
C PRO A 55 5.76 6.74 7.74
N CYS A 56 6.10 6.18 6.58
CA CYS A 56 7.00 5.04 6.50
C CYS A 56 8.47 5.49 6.72
N PRO A 57 9.12 5.14 7.84
CA PRO A 57 10.47 5.62 8.15
C PRO A 57 11.53 5.02 7.22
N VAL A 58 11.27 3.81 6.73
CA VAL A 58 12.16 3.06 5.82
C VAL A 58 11.85 3.28 4.35
N GLY A 59 10.76 3.98 4.02
CA GLY A 59 10.38 4.23 2.63
C GLY A 59 10.03 2.97 1.84
N ALA A 60 9.60 1.89 2.51
CA ALA A 60 9.24 0.62 1.87
C ALA A 60 7.95 0.68 1.02
N LEU A 61 7.25 1.81 0.99
CA LEU A 61 5.99 1.97 0.24
C LEU A 61 6.22 2.82 -1.01
N ALA A 62 5.95 2.23 -2.18
CA ALA A 62 6.04 2.88 -3.48
C ALA A 62 4.66 3.00 -4.13
N MET A 63 4.45 4.02 -4.96
CA MET A 63 3.22 4.16 -5.77
C MET A 63 3.53 3.71 -7.19
N VAL A 64 2.76 2.76 -7.72
CA VAL A 64 2.87 2.31 -9.11
C VAL A 64 1.54 2.48 -9.83
N ASP A 65 1.60 2.71 -11.13
CA ASP A 65 0.44 2.70 -12.01
C ASP A 65 0.09 1.24 -12.35
N ALA A 66 -1.14 0.83 -12.04
CA ALA A 66 -1.69 -0.50 -12.34
C ALA A 66 -2.80 -0.45 -13.41
#